data_AF-A0A1S3C3D0-F1
#
_entry.id   AF-A0A1S3C3D0-F1
#
_cell.length_a   1.000
_cell.length_b   1.000
_cell.length_c   1.000
_cell.angle_alpha   90.00
_cell.angle_beta   90.00
_cell.angle_gamma   90.00
#
_symmetry.space_group_name_H-M   'P 1'
#
loop_
_entity.id
_entity.type
_entity.pdbx_description
1 polymer ?
#
loop_
_entity_poly.entity_id
_entity_poly.type
_entity_poly.pdbx_seq_one_letter_code
_entity_poly.pdbx_strand_id
1 'polypeptide(L)'
;MDKILFKIGSVRGTIERYKKAFADSSNSGLSVAEANVQFYQQEATKLKRQIREIQNSNRHILGEALSSLPLKELKSLEGRLERGISKVRAKKNETLFAEMEFMQKREVELQSHNNYLRAQIAEHERIQQQQQQQQQTNMMQRATYESVGGQYDDENRSTYGAVGALMDSDSHYAPQDHLTALQVEVTL
;
A
#
# COMPACT_ATOMS: atom_id res chain seq x y z
N MET A 1 87.99 20.59 -18.24
CA MET A 1 86.51 20.68 -18.14
C MET A 1 85.94 19.73 -17.07
N ASP A 2 86.73 18.79 -16.54
CA ASP A 2 86.26 17.70 -15.65
C ASP A 2 85.91 18.13 -14.21
N LYS A 3 86.44 19.26 -13.74
CA LYS A 3 86.11 19.79 -12.39
C LYS A 3 84.70 20.39 -12.32
N ILE A 4 84.16 20.85 -13.45
CA ILE A 4 82.80 21.40 -13.53
C ILE A 4 81.79 20.25 -13.52
N LEU A 5 82.08 19.13 -14.19
CA LEU A 5 81.18 17.98 -14.27
C LEU A 5 81.01 17.24 -12.93
N PHE A 6 82.06 17.12 -12.10
CA PHE A 6 81.99 16.45 -10.80
C PHE A 6 81.07 17.16 -9.78
N LYS A 7 80.93 18.48 -9.89
CA LYS A 7 80.10 19.27 -8.97
C LYS A 7 78.61 19.20 -9.30
N ILE A 8 78.25 18.83 -10.53
CA ILE A 8 76.86 18.70 -10.97
C ILE A 8 76.27 17.34 -10.52
N GLY A 9 77.10 16.31 -10.35
CA GLY A 9 76.68 14.93 -10.06
C GLY A 9 77.06 14.32 -8.69
N SER A 10 77.58 15.09 -7.72
CA SER A 10 77.85 14.53 -6.38
C SER A 10 76.54 14.19 -5.66
N VAL A 11 76.41 12.95 -5.19
CA VAL A 11 75.24 12.44 -4.43
C VAL A 11 74.86 13.40 -3.30
N ARG A 12 75.86 13.95 -2.60
CA ARG A 12 75.63 14.93 -1.53
C ARG A 12 74.98 16.23 -2.04
N GLY A 13 75.44 16.74 -3.18
CA GLY A 13 74.83 17.91 -3.82
C GLY A 13 73.42 17.65 -4.32
N THR A 14 73.15 16.44 -4.82
CA THR A 14 71.79 16.03 -5.21
C THR A 14 70.87 15.89 -3.99
N ILE A 15 71.36 15.32 -2.87
CA ILE A 15 70.62 15.23 -1.60
C ILE A 15 70.32 16.62 -1.03
N GLU A 16 71.29 17.53 -1.03
CA GLU A 16 71.10 18.91 -0.55
C GLU A 16 70.09 19.67 -1.42
N ARG A 17 70.14 19.51 -2.76
CA ARG A 17 69.13 20.08 -3.67
C ARG A 17 67.74 19.50 -3.43
N TYR A 18 67.63 18.19 -3.17
CA TYR A 18 66.34 17.55 -2.89
C TYR A 18 65.75 18.01 -1.55
N LYS A 19 66.57 18.10 -0.50
CA LYS A 19 66.18 18.65 0.80
C LYS A 19 65.74 20.10 0.70
N LYS A 20 66.49 20.91 -0.08
CA LYS A 20 66.16 22.31 -0.31
C LYS A 20 64.84 22.46 -1.09
N ALA A 21 64.62 21.67 -2.15
CA ALA A 21 63.35 21.69 -2.88
C ALA A 21 62.13 21.30 -2.02
N PHE A 22 62.32 20.37 -1.07
CA PHE A 22 61.27 20.01 -0.10
C PHE A 22 61.02 21.09 0.97
N ALA A 23 62.06 21.80 1.40
CA ALA A 23 61.93 22.93 2.33
C ALA A 23 61.41 24.21 1.63
N ASP A 24 61.75 24.40 0.37
CA ASP A 24 61.26 25.51 -0.46
C ASP A 24 59.81 25.28 -0.90
N SER A 25 59.34 24.03 -1.03
CA SER A 25 57.92 23.74 -1.28
C SER A 25 57.03 24.09 -0.08
N SER A 26 57.56 24.01 1.15
CA SER A 26 56.90 24.57 2.34
C SER A 26 57.00 26.10 2.46
N ASN A 27 57.88 26.76 1.69
CA ASN A 27 58.08 28.21 1.72
C ASN A 27 57.47 28.96 0.52
N SER A 28 57.01 28.26 -0.54
CA SER A 28 56.51 28.87 -1.79
C SER A 28 54.99 28.83 -1.98
N GLY A 29 54.22 28.53 -0.94
CA GLY A 29 52.76 28.43 -0.99
C GLY A 29 52.28 27.28 -0.12
N LEU A 30 50.98 27.26 0.19
CA LEU A 30 50.38 26.15 0.94
C LEU A 30 50.70 24.81 0.28
N SER A 31 51.15 23.84 1.06
CA SER A 31 51.25 22.45 0.61
C SER A 31 49.89 21.98 0.07
N VAL A 32 49.89 21.07 -0.91
CA VAL A 32 48.65 20.48 -1.45
C VAL A 32 47.76 19.91 -0.35
N ALA A 33 48.36 19.35 0.71
CA ALA A 33 47.62 18.86 1.87
C ALA A 33 46.94 20.01 2.66
N GLU A 34 47.64 21.12 2.88
CA GLU A 34 47.10 22.30 3.58
C GLU A 34 46.00 22.98 2.75
N ALA A 35 46.20 23.07 1.43
CA ALA A 35 45.20 23.62 0.51
C ALA A 35 43.91 22.78 0.52
N ASN A 36 44.03 21.45 0.54
CA ASN A 36 42.90 20.53 0.67
C ASN A 36 42.17 20.69 2.00
N VAL A 37 42.91 20.82 3.11
CA VAL A 37 42.30 21.05 4.44
C VAL A 37 41.52 22.36 4.46
N GLN A 38 42.09 23.45 3.92
CA GLN A 38 41.39 24.73 3.81
C GLN A 38 40.15 24.65 2.92
N PHE A 39 40.24 23.96 1.78
CA PHE A 39 39.11 23.73 0.89
C PHE A 39 37.94 23.03 1.61
N TYR A 40 38.21 21.91 2.28
CA TYR A 40 37.17 21.19 3.02
C TYR A 40 36.62 21.98 4.20
N GLN A 41 37.44 22.79 4.86
CA GLN A 41 36.99 23.67 5.93
C GLN A 41 36.05 24.76 5.40
N GLN A 42 36.32 25.31 4.22
CA GLN A 42 35.44 26.28 3.55
C GLN A 42 34.12 25.63 3.13
N GLU A 43 34.15 24.45 2.51
CA GLU A 43 32.94 23.73 2.13
C GLU A 43 32.11 23.31 3.35
N ALA A 44 32.74 22.86 4.44
CA ALA A 44 32.03 22.58 5.69
C ALA A 44 31.37 23.85 6.27
N THR A 45 32.03 25.00 6.18
CA THR A 45 31.48 26.28 6.65
C THR A 45 30.28 26.72 5.81
N LYS A 46 30.38 26.55 4.49
CA LYS A 46 29.30 26.82 3.54
C LYS A 46 28.08 25.94 3.79
N LEU A 47 28.28 24.62 3.97
CA LEU A 47 27.21 23.67 4.31
C LEU A 47 26.55 24.04 5.65
N LYS A 48 27.34 24.36 6.68
CA LYS A 48 26.80 24.83 7.97
C LYS A 48 25.94 26.08 7.82
N ARG A 49 26.32 27.02 6.95
CA ARG A 49 25.52 28.20 6.67
C ARG A 49 24.20 27.83 5.98
N GLN A 50 24.24 26.99 4.96
CA GLN A 50 23.04 26.51 4.25
C GLN A 50 22.06 25.79 5.19
N ILE A 51 22.57 24.96 6.10
CA ILE A 51 21.74 24.28 7.12
C ILE A 51 21.00 25.32 7.97
N ARG A 52 21.69 26.35 8.47
CA ARG A 52 21.06 27.40 9.28
C ARG A 52 20.03 28.21 8.48
N GLU A 53 20.33 28.52 7.23
CA GLU A 53 19.40 29.22 6.32
C GLU A 53 18.10 28.40 6.13
N ILE A 54 18.23 27.09 5.88
CA ILE A 54 17.08 26.18 5.75
C ILE A 54 16.30 26.08 7.06
N GLN A 55 16.98 25.90 8.19
CA GLN A 55 16.34 25.81 9.51
C GLN A 55 15.56 27.10 9.85
N ASN A 56 16.14 28.26 9.57
CA ASN A 56 15.44 29.53 9.75
C ASN A 56 14.25 29.66 8.81
N SER A 57 14.39 29.27 7.54
CA SER A 57 13.26 29.25 6.60
C SER A 57 12.14 28.34 7.08
N ASN A 58 12.45 27.16 7.63
CA ASN A 58 11.44 26.24 8.17
C ASN A 58 10.70 26.85 9.36
N ARG A 59 11.43 27.48 10.29
CA ARG A 59 10.82 28.20 11.42
C ARG A 59 9.86 29.27 10.96
N HIS A 60 10.25 30.08 9.97
CA HIS A 60 9.36 31.10 9.40
C HIS A 60 8.11 30.47 8.76
N ILE A 61 8.26 29.39 8.00
CA ILE A 61 7.13 28.64 7.41
C ILE A 61 6.17 28.11 8.49
N LEU A 62 6.70 27.71 9.64
CA LEU A 62 5.94 27.26 10.80
C LEU A 62 5.33 28.42 11.62
N GLY A 63 5.55 29.67 11.21
CA GLY A 63 5.04 30.86 11.89
C GLY A 63 5.89 31.33 13.07
N GLU A 64 7.12 30.82 13.21
CA GLU A 64 8.03 31.18 14.29
C GLU A 64 9.00 32.30 13.88
N ALA A 65 9.45 33.11 14.86
CA ALA A 65 10.42 34.20 14.69
C ALA A 65 10.18 35.13 13.50
N LEU A 66 8.91 35.43 13.26
CA LEU A 66 8.49 36.36 12.22
C LEU A 66 8.89 37.81 12.52
N SER A 67 9.13 38.14 13.79
CA SER A 67 9.51 39.50 14.22
C SER A 67 10.85 39.97 13.65
N SER A 68 11.73 39.05 13.24
CA SER A 68 13.00 39.40 12.56
C SER A 68 12.85 39.66 11.05
N LEU A 69 11.69 39.36 10.46
CA LEU A 69 11.47 39.53 9.03
C LEU A 69 10.97 40.94 8.71
N PRO A 70 11.52 41.63 7.69
CA PRO A 70 10.94 42.86 7.19
C PRO A 70 9.60 42.58 6.50
N LEU A 71 8.72 43.59 6.48
CA LEU A 71 7.36 43.46 5.93
C LEU A 71 7.31 42.86 4.51
N LYS A 72 8.26 43.21 3.65
CA LYS A 72 8.36 42.68 2.29
C LYS A 72 8.58 41.17 2.27
N GLU A 73 9.45 40.67 3.14
CA GLU A 73 9.73 39.23 3.25
C GLU A 73 8.57 38.49 3.90
N LEU A 74 7.90 39.10 4.89
CA LEU A 74 6.72 38.54 5.51
C LEU A 74 5.57 38.36 4.49
N LYS A 75 5.31 39.36 3.64
CA LYS A 75 4.33 39.25 2.54
C LYS A 75 4.70 38.17 1.52
N SER A 76 6.00 38.04 1.22
CA SER A 76 6.49 36.99 0.32
C SER A 76 6.27 35.59 0.92
N LEU A 77 6.53 35.43 2.21
CA LEU A 77 6.30 34.19 2.96
C LEU A 77 4.81 33.83 2.99
N GLU A 78 3.94 34.78 3.33
CA GLU A 78 2.48 34.61 3.31
C GLU A 78 2.00 34.11 1.95
N GLY A 79 2.35 34.80 0.85
CA GLY A 79 1.96 34.37 -0.49
C GLY A 79 2.49 32.98 -0.87
N ARG A 80 3.69 32.59 -0.39
CA ARG A 80 4.21 31.23 -0.59
C ARG A 80 3.38 30.19 0.17
N LEU A 81 3.01 30.48 1.42
CA LEU A 81 2.17 29.62 2.25
C LEU A 81 0.78 29.46 1.66
N GLU A 82 0.14 30.54 1.23
CA GLU A 82 -1.18 30.51 0.58
C GLU A 82 -1.19 29.63 -0.66
N ARG A 83 -0.17 29.76 -1.53
CA ARG A 83 -0.02 28.90 -2.71
C ARG A 83 0.21 27.44 -2.32
N GLY A 84 1.02 27.18 -1.30
CA GLY A 84 1.28 25.83 -0.78
C GLY A 84 0.00 25.18 -0.26
N ILE A 85 -0.73 25.88 0.61
CA ILE A 85 -2.00 25.42 1.19
C ILE A 85 -3.04 25.18 0.09
N SER A 86 -3.13 26.07 -0.89
CA SER A 86 -4.05 25.91 -2.03
C SER A 86 -3.76 24.63 -2.81
N LYS A 87 -2.50 24.32 -3.07
CA LYS A 87 -2.10 23.06 -3.73
C LYS A 87 -2.43 21.83 -2.89
N VAL A 88 -2.18 21.86 -1.59
CA VAL A 88 -2.52 20.76 -0.67
C VAL A 88 -4.02 20.51 -0.66
N ARG A 89 -4.84 21.57 -0.55
CA ARG A 89 -6.30 21.45 -0.59
C ARG A 89 -6.79 20.91 -1.92
N ALA A 90 -6.26 21.40 -3.04
CA ALA A 90 -6.62 20.90 -4.36
C ALA A 90 -6.33 19.40 -4.49
N LYS A 91 -5.14 18.94 -4.06
CA LYS A 91 -4.79 17.53 -4.13
C LYS A 91 -5.66 16.67 -3.20
N LYS A 92 -5.93 17.15 -1.98
CA LYS A 92 -6.84 16.45 -1.06
C LYS A 92 -8.22 16.29 -1.66
N ASN A 93 -8.77 17.34 -2.26
CA ASN A 93 -10.08 17.28 -2.90
C ASN A 93 -10.08 16.33 -4.09
N GLU A 94 -9.06 16.38 -4.95
CA GLU A 94 -8.89 15.45 -6.08
C GLU A 94 -8.92 13.99 -5.61
N THR A 95 -8.15 13.65 -4.58
CA THR A 95 -8.14 12.29 -4.01
C THR A 95 -9.48 11.90 -3.40
N LEU A 96 -10.13 12.79 -2.64
CA LEU A 96 -11.45 12.52 -2.06
C LEU A 96 -12.52 12.30 -3.12
N PHE A 97 -12.50 13.07 -4.22
CA PHE A 97 -13.43 12.85 -5.33
C PHE A 97 -13.21 11.50 -6.00
N ALA A 98 -11.96 11.12 -6.26
CA ALA A 98 -11.64 9.81 -6.81
C ALA A 98 -12.11 8.66 -5.89
N GLU A 99 -11.96 8.81 -4.58
CA GLU A 99 -12.42 7.82 -3.60
C GLU A 99 -13.95 7.72 -3.54
N MET A 100 -14.65 8.86 -3.55
CA MET A 100 -16.13 8.86 -3.61
C MET A 100 -16.64 8.18 -4.88
N GLU A 101 -16.05 8.46 -6.05
CA GLU A 101 -16.42 7.80 -7.30
C GLU A 101 -16.18 6.29 -7.26
N PHE A 102 -15.05 5.86 -6.66
CA PHE A 102 -14.75 4.44 -6.48
C PHE A 102 -15.78 3.77 -5.58
N MET A 103 -16.10 4.37 -4.43
CA MET A 103 -17.08 3.82 -3.48
C MET A 103 -18.48 3.73 -4.10
N GLN A 104 -18.90 4.74 -4.87
CA GLN A 104 -20.19 4.72 -5.57
C GLN A 104 -20.28 3.60 -6.60
N LYS A 105 -19.22 3.38 -7.40
CA LYS A 105 -19.18 2.24 -8.35
C LYS A 105 -19.29 0.91 -7.61
N ARG A 106 -18.54 0.76 -6.52
CA ARG A 106 -18.57 -0.45 -5.69
C ARG A 106 -19.93 -0.69 -5.05
N GLU A 107 -20.62 0.36 -4.61
CA GLU A 107 -21.98 0.27 -4.09
C GLU A 107 -22.93 -0.29 -5.15
N VAL A 108 -22.89 0.26 -6.37
CA VAL A 108 -23.74 -0.21 -7.48
C VAL A 108 -23.45 -1.67 -7.84
N GLU A 109 -22.17 -2.05 -7.91
CA GLU A 109 -21.78 -3.45 -8.16
C GLU A 109 -22.32 -4.38 -7.07
N LEU A 110 -22.15 -4.04 -5.80
CA LEU A 110 -22.65 -4.84 -4.68
C LEU A 110 -24.18 -4.94 -4.67
N GLN A 111 -24.88 -3.84 -4.95
CA GLN A 111 -26.34 -3.85 -5.10
C GLN A 111 -26.79 -4.76 -6.24
N SER A 112 -26.09 -4.73 -7.38
CA SER A 112 -26.37 -5.63 -8.51
C SER A 112 -26.20 -7.11 -8.12
N HIS A 113 -25.08 -7.45 -7.46
CA HIS A 113 -24.85 -8.82 -6.97
C HIS A 113 -25.90 -9.25 -5.94
N ASN A 114 -26.28 -8.37 -5.02
CA ASN A 114 -27.29 -8.67 -4.01
C ASN A 114 -28.66 -8.93 -4.64
N ASN A 115 -29.06 -8.10 -5.61
CA ASN A 115 -30.30 -8.27 -6.36
C ASN A 115 -30.31 -9.60 -7.14
N TYR A 116 -29.20 -9.95 -7.78
CA TYR A 116 -29.05 -11.22 -8.49
C TYR A 116 -29.21 -12.43 -7.54
N LEU A 117 -28.57 -12.39 -6.37
CA LEU A 117 -28.70 -13.45 -5.37
C LEU A 117 -30.13 -13.56 -4.83
N ARG A 118 -30.80 -12.44 -4.55
CA ARG A 118 -32.20 -12.43 -4.12
C ARG A 118 -33.12 -13.05 -5.19
N ALA A 119 -32.89 -12.76 -6.46
CA ALA A 119 -33.65 -13.35 -7.55
C ALA A 119 -33.44 -14.86 -7.65
N GLN A 120 -32.20 -15.35 -7.49
CA GLN A 120 -31.91 -16.77 -7.47
C GLN A 120 -32.57 -17.50 -6.28
N ILE A 121 -32.56 -16.89 -5.09
CA ILE A 121 -33.23 -17.44 -3.90
C ILE A 121 -34.74 -17.57 -4.17
N ALA A 122 -35.37 -16.50 -4.66
CA ALA A 122 -36.80 -16.50 -4.95
C ALA A 122 -37.19 -17.56 -6.00
N GLU A 123 -36.34 -17.76 -7.01
CA GLU A 123 -36.56 -18.80 -8.03
C GLU A 123 -36.41 -20.21 -7.43
N HIS A 124 -35.38 -20.45 -6.61
CA HIS A 124 -35.19 -21.72 -5.94
C HIS A 124 -36.37 -22.06 -5.01
N GLU A 125 -36.88 -21.08 -4.26
CA GLU A 125 -38.07 -21.22 -3.42
C GLU A 125 -39.32 -21.56 -4.24
N ARG A 126 -39.52 -20.90 -5.40
CA ARG A 126 -40.62 -21.22 -6.33
C ARG A 126 -40.54 -22.65 -6.86
N ILE A 127 -39.35 -23.09 -7.28
CA ILE A 127 -39.13 -24.44 -7.79
C ILE A 127 -39.41 -25.46 -6.68
N GLN A 128 -38.93 -25.21 -5.45
CA GLN A 128 -39.15 -26.11 -4.32
C GLN A 128 -40.65 -26.22 -3.97
N GLN A 129 -41.39 -25.10 -3.96
CA GLN A 129 -42.84 -25.10 -3.74
C GLN A 129 -43.59 -25.87 -4.84
N GLN A 130 -43.23 -25.69 -6.12
CA GLN A 130 -43.82 -26.45 -7.22
C GLN A 130 -43.55 -27.95 -7.10
N GLN A 131 -42.33 -28.34 -6.73
CA GLN A 131 -41.99 -29.75 -6.51
C GLN A 131 -42.82 -30.36 -5.37
N GLN A 132 -42.99 -29.65 -4.26
CA GLN A 132 -43.83 -30.11 -3.15
C GLN A 132 -45.30 -30.26 -3.57
N GLN A 133 -45.85 -29.30 -4.33
CA GLN A 133 -47.22 -29.39 -4.85
C GLN A 133 -47.40 -30.55 -5.84
N GLN A 134 -46.42 -30.78 -6.71
CA GLN A 134 -46.46 -31.93 -7.63
C GLN A 134 -46.40 -33.26 -6.87
N GLN A 135 -45.57 -33.38 -5.83
CA GLN A 135 -45.52 -34.57 -4.99
C GLN A 135 -46.85 -34.82 -4.26
N GLN A 136 -47.47 -33.78 -3.69
CA GLN A 136 -48.79 -33.90 -3.06
C GLN A 136 -49.87 -34.31 -4.08
N THR A 137 -49.85 -33.72 -5.28
CA THR A 137 -50.79 -34.05 -6.36
C THR A 137 -50.61 -35.51 -6.79
N ASN A 138 -49.37 -35.97 -6.96
CA ASN A 138 -49.06 -37.36 -7.31
C ASN A 138 -49.48 -38.35 -6.21
N MET A 139 -49.32 -38.00 -4.92
CA MET A 139 -49.78 -38.84 -3.81
C MET A 139 -51.31 -38.92 -3.73
N MET A 140 -52.01 -37.79 -3.93
CA MET A 140 -53.48 -37.76 -3.93
C MET A 140 -54.05 -38.57 -5.09
N GLN A 141 -53.45 -38.43 -6.27
CA GLN A 141 -53.72 -39.26 -7.45
C GLN A 141 -53.49 -40.75 -7.14
N ARG A 142 -52.34 -41.12 -6.57
CA ARG A 142 -52.05 -42.50 -6.17
C ARG A 142 -53.07 -43.09 -5.20
N ALA A 143 -53.48 -42.32 -4.20
CA ALA A 143 -54.53 -42.72 -3.27
C ALA A 143 -55.88 -42.93 -3.97
N THR A 144 -56.22 -42.15 -5.00
CA THR A 144 -57.44 -42.38 -5.79
C THR A 144 -57.36 -43.64 -6.65
N TYR A 145 -56.19 -43.97 -7.21
CA TYR A 145 -56.01 -45.21 -7.98
C TYR A 145 -56.09 -46.45 -7.09
N GLU A 146 -55.54 -46.39 -5.87
CA GLU A 146 -55.62 -47.47 -4.88
C GLU A 146 -57.04 -47.57 -4.24
N SER A 147 -57.79 -46.47 -4.13
CA SER A 147 -59.18 -46.48 -3.65
C SER A 147 -60.20 -47.00 -4.67
N VAL A 148 -59.93 -46.93 -5.97
CA VAL A 148 -60.81 -47.44 -7.03
C VAL A 148 -60.48 -48.89 -7.41
N GLY A 149 -59.32 -49.41 -7.00
CA GLY A 149 -58.87 -50.79 -7.28
C GLY A 149 -59.35 -51.87 -6.30
N GLY A 150 -60.11 -51.52 -5.25
CA GLY A 150 -60.52 -52.43 -4.18
C GLY A 150 -61.92 -53.03 -4.32
N GLN A 151 -62.22 -53.71 -5.43
CA GLN A 151 -63.38 -54.62 -5.53
C GLN A 151 -63.10 -55.76 -6.52
N TYR A 152 -62.21 -56.70 -6.21
CA TYR A 152 -62.31 -58.08 -6.74
C TYR A 152 -61.64 -59.06 -5.78
N ASP A 153 -62.51 -59.88 -5.18
CA ASP A 153 -62.42 -61.25 -4.67
C ASP A 153 -61.23 -61.77 -3.83
N ASP A 154 -61.68 -62.68 -2.96
CA ASP A 154 -61.11 -63.35 -1.81
C ASP A 154 -60.06 -64.45 -2.15
N GLU A 155 -59.36 -64.85 -1.10
CA GLU A 155 -58.57 -66.07 -0.90
C GLU A 155 -57.17 -66.22 -1.55
N ASN A 156 -56.20 -66.35 -0.62
CA ASN A 156 -54.96 -67.12 -0.73
C ASN A 156 -53.72 -66.43 -1.32
N ARG A 157 -52.96 -65.70 -0.48
CA ARG A 157 -51.50 -65.68 -0.56
C ARG A 157 -50.82 -65.30 0.76
N SER A 158 -50.54 -66.32 1.58
CA SER A 158 -49.47 -66.27 2.59
C SER A 158 -48.12 -66.24 1.86
N THR A 159 -47.28 -65.20 2.04
CA THR A 159 -45.83 -65.25 1.77
C THR A 159 -45.14 -63.92 2.13
N TYR A 160 -44.26 -63.98 3.15
CA TYR A 160 -43.03 -63.22 3.43
C TYR A 160 -42.83 -61.80 2.87
N GLY A 161 -42.47 -60.85 3.75
CA GLY A 161 -41.82 -59.61 3.29
C GLY A 161 -41.61 -58.50 4.31
N ALA A 162 -41.22 -58.79 5.56
CA ALA A 162 -40.63 -57.78 6.44
C ALA A 162 -39.10 -57.89 6.33
N VAL A 163 -38.45 -57.06 5.50
CA VAL A 163 -37.00 -56.78 5.58
C VAL A 163 -36.58 -55.59 4.72
N GLY A 164 -35.89 -54.63 5.35
CA GLY A 164 -34.87 -53.75 4.74
C GLY A 164 -35.40 -52.50 4.03
N ALA A 165 -34.83 -51.31 4.18
CA ALA A 165 -33.57 -50.95 4.81
C ALA A 165 -33.55 -49.46 5.19
N LEU A 166 -32.94 -49.21 6.35
CA LEU A 166 -32.24 -47.98 6.71
C LEU A 166 -31.34 -47.53 5.56
N MET A 167 -31.18 -46.21 5.37
CA MET A 167 -29.91 -45.60 4.97
C MET A 167 -29.96 -44.11 5.37
N ASP A 168 -29.09 -43.77 6.32
CA ASP A 168 -28.66 -42.43 6.70
C ASP A 168 -28.24 -41.61 5.48
N SER A 169 -28.40 -40.29 5.60
CA SER A 169 -27.44 -39.33 5.04
C SER A 169 -27.50 -38.04 5.84
N ASP A 170 -26.63 -38.02 6.84
CA ASP A 170 -26.04 -36.86 7.48
C ASP A 170 -25.75 -35.72 6.49
N SER A 171 -26.10 -34.49 6.87
CA SER A 171 -25.47 -33.27 6.35
C SER A 171 -25.62 -32.15 7.38
N HIS A 172 -24.74 -32.23 8.37
CA HIS A 172 -24.34 -31.11 9.22
C HIS A 172 -23.80 -29.98 8.33
N TYR A 173 -24.39 -28.79 8.41
CA TYR A 173 -23.74 -27.56 7.92
C TYR A 173 -23.28 -26.74 9.12
N ALA A 174 -21.95 -26.71 9.32
CA ALA A 174 -21.30 -25.84 10.29
C ALA A 174 -21.33 -24.38 9.78
N PRO A 175 -21.47 -23.38 10.67
CA PRO A 175 -21.24 -21.98 10.29
C PRO A 175 -19.74 -21.75 10.08
N GLN A 176 -19.38 -21.32 8.88
CA GLN A 176 -18.01 -20.94 8.53
C GLN A 176 -17.83 -19.45 8.89
N ASP A 177 -17.11 -19.20 9.97
CA ASP A 177 -16.63 -17.87 10.37
C ASP A 177 -15.83 -17.25 9.22
N HIS A 178 -16.42 -16.25 8.57
CA HIS A 178 -15.71 -15.33 7.70
C HIS A 178 -15.16 -14.22 8.59
N LEU A 179 -13.92 -14.40 9.03
CA LEU A 179 -13.06 -13.33 9.51
C LEU A 179 -13.06 -12.21 8.47
N THR A 180 -13.66 -11.08 8.84
CA THR A 180 -13.64 -9.86 8.05
C THR A 180 -12.17 -9.45 7.86
N ALA A 181 -11.75 -9.32 6.59
CA ALA A 181 -10.47 -8.73 6.23
C ALA A 181 -10.47 -7.24 6.60
N LEU A 182 -10.20 -6.94 7.86
CA LEU A 182 -9.82 -5.64 8.40
C LEU A 182 -8.52 -5.84 9.18
N GLN A 183 -7.48 -6.26 8.46
CA GLN A 183 -6.10 -6.30 8.97
C GLN A 183 -5.13 -6.20 7.79
N VAL A 184 -5.34 -5.19 6.96
CA VAL A 184 -4.32 -4.67 6.05
C VAL A 184 -4.41 -3.15 6.13
N GLU A 185 -3.27 -2.52 6.41
CA GLU A 185 -3.02 -1.08 6.46
C GLU A 185 -3.47 -0.31 7.71
N VAL A 186 -2.69 -0.49 8.79
CA VAL A 186 -2.00 0.67 9.36
C VAL A 186 -0.51 0.40 9.27
N THR A 187 0.12 0.98 8.25
CA THR A 187 1.57 1.00 8.05
C THR A 187 2.11 2.35 8.51
N LEU A 188 3.36 2.31 9.02
CA LEU A 188 4.28 3.39 9.44
C LEU A 188 4.32 3.68 10.95
#